data_AF-A0A2I1HUN2-F1
#
_entry.id   AF-A0A2I1HUN2-F1
#
_cell.length_a   1.000
_cell.length_b   1.000
_cell.length_c   1.000
_cell.angle_alpha   90.00
_cell.angle_beta   90.00
_cell.angle_gamma   90.00
#
_symmetry.space_group_name_H-M   'P 1'
#
loop_
_entity.id
_entity.type
_entity.pdbx_description
1 polymer ?
#
loop_
_entity_poly.entity_id
_entity_poly.type
_entity_poly.pdbx_seq_one_letter_code
_entity_poly.pdbx_strand_id
1 'polypeptide(L)'
;VRTLEKKKIDFPDIYDGWLCPICGLENETFNHIWTCKENRNFVSSWVDKIKAIILESVDDKKVAMGESLIMILNDMDIWNIRDFEDIEDLTFNFIDMIKGIIPMSLTAFIKKYKIQGCEINSIYEKIFTFLLENSTNSVWVPRCVELNSLEKELGLTRQMKINSRYGEYSKKFDHNSQ
;
A
#
# COMPACT_ATOMS: atom_id res chain seq x y z
N VAL A 1 -1.34 7.02 -12.02
CA VAL A 1 -2.01 5.89 -12.72
C VAL A 1 -3.01 5.28 -11.75
N ARG A 2 -4.13 4.72 -12.19
CA ARG A 2 -5.13 4.09 -11.29
C ARG A 2 -4.79 2.60 -11.05
N THR A 3 -5.35 2.03 -9.99
CA THR A 3 -5.32 0.57 -9.77
C THR A 3 -5.96 -0.16 -10.94
N LEU A 4 -5.61 -1.42 -11.13
CA LEU A 4 -6.12 -2.27 -12.19
C LEU A 4 -7.60 -2.59 -11.94
N GLU A 5 -7.97 -2.84 -10.69
CA GLU A 5 -9.37 -2.87 -10.24
C GLU A 5 -10.17 -1.68 -10.79
N LYS A 6 -9.70 -0.44 -10.57
CA LYS A 6 -10.41 0.74 -11.08
C LYS A 6 -10.39 0.83 -12.60
N LYS A 7 -9.33 0.34 -13.26
CA LYS A 7 -9.26 0.28 -14.72
C LYS A 7 -10.23 -0.75 -15.31
N LYS A 8 -10.44 -1.90 -14.66
CA LYS A 8 -11.43 -2.91 -15.06
C LYS A 8 -12.84 -2.35 -15.01
N ILE A 9 -13.15 -1.55 -14.00
CA ILE A 9 -14.45 -0.85 -13.91
C ILE A 9 -14.61 0.16 -15.06
N ASP A 10 -13.57 0.91 -15.37
CA ASP A 10 -13.65 1.99 -16.37
C ASP A 10 -13.54 1.52 -17.83
N PHE A 11 -12.89 0.38 -18.07
CA PHE A 11 -12.65 -0.19 -19.40
C PHE A 11 -12.69 -1.73 -19.33
N PRO A 12 -13.86 -2.33 -19.05
CA PRO A 12 -13.99 -3.77 -18.90
C PRO A 12 -13.54 -4.51 -20.16
N ASP A 13 -13.88 -4.02 -21.36
CA ASP A 13 -13.50 -4.67 -22.62
C ASP A 13 -11.99 -4.74 -22.87
N ILE A 14 -11.18 -3.99 -22.12
CA ILE A 14 -9.73 -3.94 -22.26
C ILE A 14 -9.03 -4.74 -21.16
N TYR A 15 -9.40 -4.50 -19.90
CA TYR A 15 -8.67 -5.04 -18.75
C TYR A 15 -9.35 -6.25 -18.09
N ASP A 16 -10.49 -6.71 -18.61
CA ASP A 16 -11.12 -7.93 -18.10
C ASP A 16 -10.15 -9.12 -18.12
N GLY A 17 -10.15 -9.88 -17.04
CA GLY A 17 -9.22 -11.00 -16.81
C GLY A 17 -7.78 -10.63 -16.49
N TRP A 18 -7.38 -9.35 -16.53
CA TRP A 18 -5.98 -8.98 -16.22
C TRP A 18 -5.65 -9.24 -14.75
N LEU A 19 -4.50 -9.87 -14.51
CA LEU A 19 -3.97 -10.10 -13.17
C LEU A 19 -3.05 -8.95 -12.75
N CYS A 20 -2.62 -8.98 -11.50
CA CYS A 20 -1.67 -8.03 -10.95
C CYS A 20 -0.43 -7.93 -11.84
N PRO A 21 -0.04 -6.73 -12.29
CA PRO A 21 1.09 -6.55 -13.18
C PRO A 21 2.41 -6.95 -12.52
N ILE A 22 2.49 -6.90 -11.18
CA ILE A 22 3.71 -7.25 -10.45
C ILE A 22 3.86 -8.77 -10.30
N CYS A 23 2.85 -9.47 -9.80
CA CYS A 23 2.99 -10.90 -9.51
C CYS A 23 2.48 -11.81 -10.63
N GLY A 24 1.56 -11.32 -11.48
CA GLY A 24 0.91 -12.09 -12.53
C GLY A 24 0.01 -13.23 -12.05
N LEU A 25 -0.29 -13.33 -10.75
CA LEU A 25 -0.99 -14.48 -10.15
C LEU A 25 -2.40 -14.17 -9.65
N GLU A 26 -2.60 -13.01 -9.03
CA GLU A 26 -3.84 -12.66 -8.32
C GLU A 26 -4.49 -11.40 -8.93
N ASN A 27 -5.77 -11.17 -8.64
CA ASN A 27 -6.42 -9.91 -9.00
C ASN A 27 -5.79 -8.76 -8.19
N GLU A 28 -5.37 -7.69 -8.88
CA GLU A 28 -4.90 -6.51 -8.17
C GLU A 28 -6.08 -5.65 -7.68
N THR A 29 -6.27 -5.66 -6.36
CA THR A 29 -7.05 -4.70 -5.58
C THR A 29 -6.14 -3.63 -4.98
N PHE A 30 -6.70 -2.59 -4.35
CA PHE A 30 -5.86 -1.63 -3.61
C PHE A 30 -5.02 -2.31 -2.52
N ASN A 31 -5.60 -3.26 -1.77
CA ASN A 31 -4.89 -3.96 -0.69
C ASN A 31 -3.81 -4.90 -1.26
N HIS A 32 -4.12 -5.62 -2.35
CA HIS A 32 -3.19 -6.51 -3.04
C HIS A 32 -1.89 -5.82 -3.42
N ILE A 33 -1.91 -4.52 -3.79
CA ILE A 33 -0.68 -3.79 -4.14
C ILE A 33 0.35 -3.84 -3.01
N TRP A 34 -0.10 -3.83 -1.76
CA TRP A 34 0.75 -3.82 -0.57
C TRP A 34 1.00 -5.23 0.00
N THR A 35 0.05 -6.15 -0.19
CA THR A 35 0.13 -7.54 0.30
C THR A 35 0.72 -8.51 -0.73
N CYS A 36 0.88 -8.07 -1.99
CA CYS A 36 1.50 -8.82 -3.07
C CYS A 36 2.83 -9.43 -2.60
N LYS A 37 3.00 -10.73 -2.87
CA LYS A 37 4.18 -11.50 -2.45
C LYS A 37 5.52 -10.85 -2.84
N GLU A 38 5.57 -10.17 -3.99
CA GLU A 38 6.77 -9.51 -4.49
C GLU A 38 7.08 -8.20 -3.74
N ASN A 39 6.06 -7.56 -3.15
CA ASN A 39 6.19 -6.32 -2.38
C ASN A 39 6.31 -6.57 -0.87
N ARG A 40 5.92 -7.75 -0.38
CA ARG A 40 5.80 -8.09 1.04
C ARG A 40 7.04 -7.76 1.87
N ASN A 41 8.24 -8.05 1.33
CA ASN A 41 9.50 -7.79 2.04
C ASN A 41 9.75 -6.28 2.23
N PHE A 42 9.44 -5.46 1.23
CA PHE A 42 9.54 -4.00 1.35
C PHE A 42 8.58 -3.50 2.41
N VAL A 43 7.30 -3.86 2.32
CA VAL A 43 6.26 -3.39 3.23
C VAL A 43 6.53 -3.83 4.67
N SER A 44 6.98 -5.08 4.88
CA SER A 44 7.39 -5.56 6.19
C SER A 44 8.55 -4.75 6.77
N SER A 45 9.56 -4.41 5.96
CA SER A 45 10.69 -3.59 6.42
C SER A 45 10.30 -2.16 6.81
N TRP A 46 9.19 -1.65 6.26
CA TRP A 46 8.67 -0.31 6.60
C TRP A 46 8.07 -0.28 8.00
N VAL A 47 7.40 -1.36 8.40
CA VAL A 47 6.90 -1.52 9.78
C VAL A 47 8.05 -1.36 10.77
N ASP A 48 9.17 -2.07 10.54
CA ASP A 48 10.33 -2.01 11.43
C ASP A 48 10.96 -0.61 11.48
N LYS A 49 11.07 0.07 10.32
CA LYS A 49 11.58 1.44 10.25
C LYS A 49 10.67 2.44 10.98
N ILE A 50 9.35 2.29 10.85
CA ILE A 50 8.39 3.15 11.55
C ILE A 50 8.47 2.94 13.06
N LYS A 51 8.58 1.68 13.50
CA LYS A 51 8.83 1.38 14.91
C LYS A 51 10.11 2.06 15.37
N ALA A 52 11.21 1.99 14.62
CA ALA A 52 12.45 2.70 14.96
C ALA A 52 12.25 4.21 15.10
N ILE A 53 11.53 4.88 14.18
CA ILE A 53 11.21 6.32 14.28
C ILE A 53 10.47 6.63 15.59
N ILE A 54 9.51 5.80 15.98
CA ILE A 54 8.75 5.96 17.22
C ILE A 54 9.67 5.76 18.43
N LEU A 55 10.49 4.70 18.42
CA LEU A 55 11.42 4.36 19.50
C LEU A 55 12.43 5.49 19.73
N GLU A 56 13.10 5.97 18.69
CA GLU A 56 14.06 7.08 18.75
C GLU A 56 13.41 8.34 19.32
N SER A 57 12.18 8.64 18.90
CA SER A 57 11.45 9.82 19.38
C SER A 57 10.99 9.73 20.83
N VAL A 58 10.91 8.52 21.38
CA VAL A 58 10.54 8.28 22.79
C VAL A 58 11.78 8.12 23.68
N ASP A 59 12.87 7.52 23.17
CA ASP A 59 14.10 7.24 23.92
C ASP A 59 14.93 8.51 24.19
N ASP A 60 14.83 9.53 23.34
CA ASP A 60 15.42 10.87 23.55
C ASP A 60 15.02 11.51 24.91
N LYS A 61 14.02 10.96 25.63
CA LYS A 61 13.53 11.44 26.93
C LYS A 61 13.95 10.63 28.17
N LYS A 62 14.95 9.72 28.10
CA LYS A 62 15.60 9.04 29.27
C LYS A 62 14.64 8.54 30.36
N VAL A 63 13.78 7.57 30.05
CA VAL A 63 13.19 6.72 31.09
C VAL A 63 13.76 5.31 30.90
N ALA A 64 14.45 4.81 31.91
CA ALA A 64 15.02 3.47 31.99
C ALA A 64 13.92 2.39 31.88
N MET A 65 13.42 2.14 30.66
CA MET A 65 12.27 1.28 30.39
C MET A 65 12.37 0.58 29.02
N GLY A 66 13.58 0.50 28.45
CA GLY A 66 13.84 0.17 27.05
C GLY A 66 13.29 -1.17 26.56
N GLU A 67 13.29 -2.21 27.38
CA GLU A 67 12.80 -3.54 26.97
C GLU A 67 11.26 -3.63 26.99
N SER A 68 10.62 -3.07 28.02
CA SER A 68 9.17 -3.07 28.17
C SER A 68 8.47 -2.30 27.04
N LEU A 69 9.08 -1.19 26.61
CA LEU A 69 8.54 -0.34 25.56
C LEU A 69 8.53 -1.03 24.19
N ILE A 70 9.67 -1.63 23.81
CA ILE A 70 9.82 -2.35 22.53
C ILE A 70 8.81 -3.49 22.46
N MET A 71 8.64 -4.25 23.55
CA MET A 71 7.65 -5.33 23.61
C MET A 71 6.22 -4.83 23.39
N ILE A 72 5.80 -3.78 24.11
CA ILE A 72 4.44 -3.22 23.97
C ILE A 72 4.21 -2.69 22.55
N LEU A 73 5.20 -2.00 21.98
CA LEU A 73 5.10 -1.49 20.61
C LEU A 73 4.97 -2.63 19.61
N ASN A 74 5.76 -3.69 19.75
CA ASN A 74 5.72 -4.83 18.84
C ASN A 74 4.42 -5.65 18.91
N ASP A 75 3.79 -5.69 20.08
CA ASP A 75 2.55 -6.44 20.31
C ASP A 75 1.29 -5.73 19.78
N MET A 76 1.41 -4.48 19.31
CA MET A 76 0.26 -3.77 18.74
C MET A 76 -0.21 -4.43 17.44
N ASP A 77 -1.51 -4.68 17.36
CA ASP A 77 -2.21 -5.24 16.20
C ASP A 77 -2.15 -4.36 14.94
N ILE A 78 -1.90 -3.06 15.11
CA ILE A 78 -1.82 -2.05 14.04
C ILE A 78 -0.74 -2.34 12.99
N TRP A 79 0.22 -3.22 13.28
CA TRP A 79 1.32 -3.58 12.37
C TRP A 79 0.97 -4.71 11.40
N ASN A 80 -0.18 -5.35 11.56
CA ASN A 80 -0.59 -6.44 10.70
C ASN A 80 -0.73 -5.98 9.25
N ILE A 81 -0.17 -6.74 8.31
CA ILE A 81 -0.30 -6.53 6.86
C ILE A 81 -1.20 -7.65 6.35
N ARG A 82 -2.46 -7.33 6.09
CA ARG A 82 -3.49 -8.32 5.75
C ARG A 82 -4.27 -7.86 4.52
N ASP A 83 -4.60 -8.84 3.68
CA ASP A 83 -5.44 -8.65 2.50
C ASP A 83 -6.86 -9.11 2.83
N PHE A 84 -7.53 -8.44 3.77
CA PHE A 84 -8.93 -8.71 4.07
C PHE A 84 -9.79 -7.59 3.52
N GLU A 85 -10.70 -7.95 2.62
CA GLU A 85 -11.89 -7.19 2.27
C GLU A 85 -13.11 -7.68 3.06
N ASP A 86 -12.89 -8.49 4.12
CA ASP A 86 -13.98 -8.91 5.00
C ASP A 86 -14.54 -7.67 5.71
N ILE A 87 -15.69 -7.22 5.23
CA ILE A 87 -16.44 -6.05 5.71
C ILE A 87 -16.75 -6.17 7.22
N GLU A 88 -16.73 -7.39 7.76
CA GLU A 88 -16.94 -7.68 9.18
C GLU A 88 -15.69 -7.40 10.05
N ASP A 89 -14.49 -7.44 9.48
CA ASP A 89 -13.23 -7.12 10.18
C ASP A 89 -12.81 -5.66 9.87
N LEU A 90 -13.47 -4.71 10.53
CA LEU A 90 -13.15 -3.28 10.48
C LEU A 90 -11.94 -2.92 11.37
N THR A 91 -11.10 -3.89 11.73
CA THR A 91 -9.92 -3.60 12.54
C THR A 91 -8.88 -2.84 11.74
N PHE A 92 -8.26 -1.85 12.39
CA PHE A 92 -7.18 -1.09 11.80
C PHE A 92 -6.00 -2.00 11.48
N ASN A 93 -5.42 -1.85 10.30
CA ASN A 93 -4.19 -2.55 9.94
C ASN A 93 -3.17 -1.61 9.26
N PHE A 94 -1.99 -2.13 8.95
CA PHE A 94 -0.89 -1.30 8.44
C PHE A 94 -1.21 -0.62 7.09
N ILE A 95 -2.08 -1.22 6.27
CA ILE A 95 -2.50 -0.62 4.99
C ILE A 95 -3.29 0.67 5.24
N ASP A 96 -4.05 0.77 6.33
CA ASP A 96 -4.75 2.00 6.68
C ASP A 96 -3.78 3.12 7.09
N MET A 97 -2.63 2.75 7.68
CA MET A 97 -1.54 3.70 7.91
C MET A 97 -0.94 4.21 6.60
N ILE A 98 -0.76 3.35 5.60
CA ILE A 98 -0.32 3.75 4.26
C ILE A 98 -1.33 4.71 3.61
N LYS A 99 -2.64 4.55 3.88
CA LYS A 99 -3.70 5.49 3.45
C LYS A 99 -3.69 6.83 4.18
N GLY A 100 -2.86 7.02 5.20
CA GLY A 100 -2.79 8.26 5.98
C GLY A 100 -3.60 8.24 7.28
N ILE A 101 -4.13 7.09 7.70
CA ILE A 101 -4.93 6.98 8.92
C ILE A 101 -4.02 6.61 10.10
N ILE A 102 -4.09 7.38 11.19
CA ILE A 102 -3.36 7.06 12.43
C ILE A 102 -4.31 6.40 13.43
N PRO A 103 -3.95 5.24 14.01
CA PRO A 103 -4.77 4.61 15.03
C PRO A 103 -4.66 5.37 16.35
N MET A 104 -5.80 5.56 17.04
CA MET A 104 -5.83 6.23 18.33
C MET A 104 -4.99 5.51 19.39
N SER A 105 -4.89 4.17 19.30
CA SER A 105 -4.06 3.34 20.18
C SER A 105 -2.59 3.74 20.12
N LEU A 106 -2.07 4.05 18.93
CA LEU A 106 -0.69 4.54 18.75
C LEU A 106 -0.49 5.92 19.38
N THR A 107 -1.44 6.84 19.16
CA THR A 107 -1.39 8.16 19.80
C THR A 107 -1.41 8.05 21.32
N ALA A 108 -2.26 7.17 21.86
CA ALA A 108 -2.34 6.90 23.29
C ALA A 108 -1.03 6.29 23.83
N PHE A 109 -0.42 5.37 23.09
CA PHE A 109 0.89 4.79 23.43
C PHE A 109 1.97 5.88 23.53
N ILE A 110 2.12 6.72 22.50
CA ILE A 110 3.14 7.79 22.47
C ILE A 110 2.93 8.79 23.62
N LYS A 111 1.67 9.16 23.92
CA LYS A 111 1.33 10.08 25.02
C LYS A 111 1.73 9.58 26.41
N LYS A 112 1.83 8.25 26.63
CA LYS A 112 2.29 7.69 27.92
C LYS A 112 3.69 8.18 28.30
N TYR A 113 4.50 8.58 27.32
CA TYR A 113 5.88 9.01 27.50
C TYR A 113 6.05 10.53 27.58
N LYS A 114 4.98 11.26 27.95
CA LYS A 114 4.99 12.72 28.18
C LYS A 114 5.47 13.53 26.96
N ILE A 115 5.18 13.02 25.77
CA ILE A 115 5.42 13.71 24.49
C ILE A 115 4.25 14.66 24.23
N GLN A 116 4.56 15.92 23.94
CA GLN A 116 3.57 16.98 23.71
C GLN A 116 2.96 16.90 22.31
N GLY A 117 1.81 17.55 22.10
CA GLY A 117 1.08 17.48 20.83
C GLY A 117 1.91 17.90 19.60
N CYS A 118 2.74 18.94 19.71
CA CYS A 118 3.63 19.35 18.61
C CYS A 118 4.70 18.32 18.29
N GLU A 119 5.25 17.64 19.31
CA GLU A 119 6.24 16.58 19.13
C GLU A 119 5.60 15.34 18.51
N ILE A 120 4.38 14.98 18.92
CA ILE A 120 3.60 13.89 18.30
C ILE A 120 3.39 14.16 16.81
N ASN A 121 3.02 15.40 16.45
CA ASN A 121 2.86 15.78 15.05
C ASN A 121 4.16 15.62 14.25
N SER A 122 5.32 15.97 14.84
CA SER A 122 6.63 15.76 14.20
C SER A 122 6.94 14.28 13.99
N ILE A 123 6.56 13.40 14.92
CA ILE A 123 6.69 11.94 14.75
C ILE A 123 5.85 11.48 13.56
N TYR A 124 4.59 11.90 13.48
CA TYR A 124 3.71 11.52 12.37
C TYR A 124 4.15 12.10 11.03
N GLU A 125 4.68 13.31 11.01
CA GLU A 125 5.27 13.90 9.80
C GLU A 125 6.45 13.07 9.29
N LYS A 126 7.34 12.61 10.18
CA LYS A 126 8.44 11.70 9.82
C LYS A 126 7.92 10.38 9.26
N ILE A 127 6.93 9.76 9.93
CA ILE A 127 6.32 8.49 9.51
C ILE A 127 5.68 8.65 8.13
N PHE A 128 4.88 9.70 7.91
CA PHE A 128 4.18 9.90 6.64
C PHE A 128 5.11 10.29 5.50
N THR A 129 6.14 11.09 5.76
CA THR A 129 7.16 11.40 4.76
C THR A 129 7.84 10.11 4.32
N PHE A 130 8.28 9.29 5.28
CA PHE A 130 8.88 7.99 5.02
C PHE A 130 7.95 7.06 4.23
N LEU A 131 6.69 6.92 4.66
CA LEU A 131 5.70 6.07 3.98
C LEU A 131 5.42 6.57 2.56
N LEU A 132 5.24 7.87 2.36
CA LEU A 132 4.95 8.44 1.05
C LEU A 132 6.09 8.18 0.07
N GLU A 133 7.33 8.44 0.49
CA GLU A 133 8.51 8.23 -0.34
C GLU A 133 8.69 6.75 -0.71
N ASN A 134 8.60 5.85 0.27
CA ASN A 134 8.85 4.42 0.04
C ASN A 134 7.69 3.75 -0.70
N SER A 135 6.44 4.05 -0.36
CA SER A 135 5.27 3.54 -1.09
C SER A 135 5.26 3.99 -2.54
N THR A 136 5.64 5.26 -2.80
CA THR A 136 5.74 5.79 -4.15
C THR A 136 6.86 5.12 -4.93
N ASN A 137 8.09 5.14 -4.40
CA ASN A 137 9.28 4.79 -5.16
C ASN A 137 9.53 3.28 -5.27
N SER A 138 9.16 2.50 -4.25
CA SER A 138 9.45 1.07 -4.20
C SER A 138 8.29 0.19 -4.64
N VAL A 139 7.06 0.69 -4.64
CA VAL A 139 5.87 -0.10 -4.98
C VAL A 139 5.05 0.55 -6.10
N TRP A 140 4.58 1.77 -5.89
CA TRP A 140 3.60 2.39 -6.81
C TRP A 140 4.19 2.70 -8.19
N VAL A 141 5.35 3.37 -8.25
CA VAL A 141 6.01 3.72 -9.51
C VAL A 141 6.45 2.46 -10.28
N PRO A 142 7.15 1.48 -9.67
CA PRO A 142 7.48 0.21 -10.34
C PRO A 142 6.24 -0.49 -10.91
N ARG A 143 5.15 -0.58 -10.13
CA ARG A 143 3.88 -1.12 -10.60
C ARG A 143 3.31 -0.36 -11.80
N CYS A 144 3.42 0.96 -11.81
CA CYS A 144 2.97 1.78 -12.95
C CYS A 144 3.81 1.52 -14.20
N VAL A 145 5.13 1.35 -14.04
CA VAL A 145 6.04 1.00 -15.13
C VAL A 145 5.65 -0.34 -15.74
N GLU A 146 5.45 -1.36 -14.91
CA GLU A 146 5.11 -2.71 -15.35
C GLU A 146 3.76 -2.76 -16.07
N LEU A 147 2.72 -2.14 -15.50
CA LEU A 147 1.43 -2.04 -16.16
C LEU A 147 1.54 -1.36 -17.54
N ASN A 148 2.34 -0.29 -17.64
CA ASN A 148 2.55 0.39 -18.91
C ASN A 148 3.34 -0.47 -19.91
N SER A 149 4.23 -1.36 -19.45
CA SER A 149 4.92 -2.33 -20.31
C SER A 149 3.93 -3.32 -20.91
N LEU A 150 3.11 -3.95 -20.05
CA LEU A 150 2.07 -4.90 -20.47
C LEU A 150 1.07 -4.27 -21.46
N GLU A 151 0.66 -3.02 -21.20
CA GLU A 151 -0.20 -2.28 -22.14
C GLU A 151 0.47 -2.07 -23.51
N LYS A 152 1.78 -1.78 -23.55
CA LYS A 152 2.52 -1.60 -24.80
C LYS A 152 2.73 -2.91 -25.56
N GLU A 153 3.04 -3.99 -24.85
CA GLU A 153 3.23 -5.33 -25.43
C GLU A 153 1.95 -5.82 -26.11
N LEU A 154 0.78 -5.49 -25.55
CA LEU A 154 -0.53 -5.77 -26.14
C LEU A 154 -0.98 -4.72 -27.19
N GLY A 155 -0.11 -3.76 -27.53
CA GLY A 155 -0.41 -2.72 -28.52
C GLY A 155 -1.53 -1.75 -28.12
N LEU A 156 -1.85 -1.65 -26.81
CA LEU A 156 -2.96 -0.82 -26.35
C LEU A 156 -2.66 0.66 -26.52
N THR A 157 -3.39 1.30 -27.43
CA THR A 157 -3.30 2.74 -27.67
C THR A 157 -4.29 3.53 -26.83
N ARG A 158 -4.05 4.84 -26.70
CA ARG A 158 -5.02 5.77 -26.09
C ARG A 158 -6.36 5.76 -26.84
N GLN A 159 -6.33 5.63 -28.17
CA GLN A 159 -7.54 5.61 -28.99
C GLN A 159 -8.39 4.37 -28.69
N MET A 160 -7.78 3.20 -28.51
CA MET A 160 -8.49 1.98 -28.12
C MET A 160 -9.24 2.15 -26.79
N LYS A 161 -8.60 2.78 -25.80
CA LYS A 161 -9.23 3.10 -24.50
C LYS A 161 -10.38 4.11 -24.64
N ILE A 162 -10.29 5.05 -25.58
CA ILE A 162 -11.39 5.99 -25.87
C ILE A 162 -12.55 5.24 -26.51
N ASN A 163 -12.29 4.44 -27.55
CA ASN A 163 -13.31 3.67 -28.26
C ASN A 163 -14.07 2.70 -27.33
N SER A 164 -13.38 2.07 -26.36
CA SER A 164 -14.03 1.19 -25.38
C SER A 164 -15.06 1.92 -24.52
N ARG A 165 -14.81 3.19 -24.14
CA ARG A 165 -15.81 3.96 -23.37
C ARG A 165 -17.10 4.24 -24.15
N TYR A 166 -17.02 4.29 -25.48
CA TYR A 166 -18.16 4.53 -26.36
C TYR A 166 -18.79 3.23 -26.87
N GLY A 167 -18.33 2.06 -26.42
CA GLY A 167 -18.81 0.76 -26.89
C GLY A 167 -18.37 0.41 -28.32
N GLU A 168 -17.40 1.13 -28.87
CA GLU A 168 -16.91 0.97 -30.25
C GLU A 168 -15.66 0.08 -30.33
N TYR A 169 -15.22 -0.46 -29.19
CA TYR A 169 -14.09 -1.36 -29.13
C TYR A 169 -14.54 -2.80 -29.37
N SER A 170 -14.12 -3.39 -30.49
CA SER A 170 -14.19 -4.84 -30.69
C SER A 170 -12.83 -5.45 -30.39
N LYS A 171 -12.76 -6.42 -29.45
CA LYS A 171 -11.55 -7.23 -29.24
C LYS A 171 -11.26 -8.02 -30.53
N LYS A 172 -10.44 -7.47 -31.42
CA LYS A 172 -9.79 -8.23 -32.49
C LYS A 172 -8.47 -8.77 -31.93
N PHE A 173 -8.54 -9.84 -31.15
CA PHE A 173 -7.36 -10.62 -30.81
C PHE A 173 -7.67 -12.10 -31.08
N ASP A 174 -7.28 -12.52 -32.28
CA ASP A 174 -7.11 -13.94 -32.61
C ASP A 174 -5.92 -14.47 -31.82
N HIS A 175 -6.18 -15.25 -30.77
CA HIS A 175 -5.19 -16.20 -30.25
C HIS A 175 -5.47 -17.57 -30.85
N ASN A 176 -5.07 -17.73 -32.12
CA ASN A 176 -4.77 -19.03 -32.70
C ASN A 176 -3.43 -18.92 -33.44
N SER A 177 -2.36 -19.18 -32.71
CA SER A 177 -1.06 -19.59 -33.26
C SER A 177 -0.30 -20.31 -32.14
N GLN A 178 -0.69 -21.57 -31.90
CA GLN A 178 0.25 -22.60 -31.46
C GLN A 178 1.24 -22.90 -32.59
#